data_AF-A0A7K0CR68-F1
#
_entry.id   AF-A0A7K0CR68-F1
#
_cell.length_a   1.000
_cell.length_b   1.000
_cell.length_c   1.000
_cell.angle_alpha   90.00
_cell.angle_beta   90.00
_cell.angle_gamma   90.00
#
_symmetry.space_group_name_H-M   'P 1'
#
loop_
_entity.id
_entity.type
_entity.pdbx_description
1 polymer ?
#
loop_
_entity_poly.entity_id
_entity_poly.type
_entity_poly.pdbx_seq_one_letter_code
_entity_poly.pdbx_strand_id
1 'polypeptide(L)'
;MSTLRRLPWTDEGRPAYVPLGDGMVNRIADAMELEILAGALRDARRAEDLGRVAGASVAEFRTVVAWLAHAVRDAVNVAVLRGERLDGIPVDGPIVVEGLVGQSVQAMLDGTD
;
A
#
# COMPACT_ATOMS: atom_id res chain seq x y z
N MET A 1 -27.85 -4.20 -8.65
CA MET A 1 -27.02 -3.02 -9.00
C MET A 1 -25.60 -3.52 -9.19
N SER A 2 -24.91 -3.16 -10.27
CA SER A 2 -23.50 -3.55 -10.44
C SER A 2 -22.63 -2.69 -9.52
N THR A 3 -21.85 -3.32 -8.65
CA THR A 3 -20.85 -2.63 -7.82
C THR A 3 -19.82 -1.97 -8.73
N LEU A 4 -19.52 -0.69 -8.48
CA LEU A 4 -18.50 0.06 -9.22
C LEU A 4 -17.16 -0.03 -8.51
N ARG A 5 -16.09 -0.22 -9.28
CA ARG A 5 -14.70 -0.18 -8.83
C ARG A 5 -14.10 1.17 -9.22
N ARG A 6 -13.49 1.86 -8.26
CA ARG A 6 -12.63 3.02 -8.54
C ARG A 6 -11.31 2.57 -9.16
N LEU A 7 -10.87 3.28 -10.18
CA LEU A 7 -9.63 3.00 -10.91
C LEU A 7 -8.43 3.73 -10.26
N PRO A 8 -7.19 3.20 -10.39
CA PRO A 8 -6.00 3.85 -9.84
C PRO A 8 -5.56 5.11 -10.61
N TRP A 9 -6.31 5.52 -11.62
CA TRP A 9 -6.10 6.75 -12.38
C TRP A 9 -7.35 7.62 -12.36
N THR A 10 -7.15 8.88 -12.71
CA THR A 10 -8.22 9.86 -12.91
C THR A 10 -8.56 9.97 -14.39
N ASP A 11 -9.80 10.35 -14.67
CA ASP A 11 -10.27 10.80 -15.98
C ASP A 11 -10.65 12.28 -15.87
N GLU A 12 -10.00 13.14 -16.65
CA GLU A 12 -10.15 14.61 -16.56
C GLU A 12 -10.02 15.18 -15.12
N GLY A 13 -9.09 14.63 -14.34
CA GLY A 13 -8.85 15.02 -12.94
C GLY A 13 -9.92 14.53 -11.95
N ARG A 14 -10.90 13.76 -12.39
CA ARG A 14 -11.94 13.15 -11.55
C ARG A 14 -11.66 11.65 -11.35
N PRO A 15 -12.07 11.05 -10.22
CA PRO A 15 -11.95 9.61 -10.04
C PRO A 15 -12.69 8.86 -11.15
N ALA A 16 -12.03 7.90 -11.79
CA ALA A 16 -12.62 7.06 -12.82
C ALA A 16 -13.16 5.75 -12.22
N TYR A 17 -14.21 5.19 -12.83
CA TYR A 17 -14.88 3.99 -12.34
C TYR A 17 -15.20 3.00 -13.46
N VAL A 18 -15.23 1.71 -13.13
CA VAL A 18 -15.65 0.62 -14.02
C VAL A 18 -16.57 -0.35 -13.26
N PRO A 19 -17.54 -1.02 -13.91
CA PRO A 19 -18.21 -2.16 -13.29
C PRO A 19 -17.20 -3.20 -12.80
N LEU A 20 -17.36 -3.65 -11.57
CA LEU A 20 -16.53 -4.71 -10.99
C LEU A 20 -16.71 -6.01 -11.79
N GLY A 21 -15.61 -6.65 -12.17
CA GLY A 21 -15.61 -7.87 -12.97
C GLY A 21 -14.22 -8.23 -13.46
N ASP A 22 -14.14 -9.11 -14.47
CA ASP A 22 -12.89 -9.65 -15.02
C ASP A 22 -12.48 -9.01 -16.37
N GLY A 23 -13.21 -7.98 -16.82
CA GLY A 23 -12.98 -7.29 -18.07
C GLY A 23 -11.59 -6.63 -18.18
N MET A 24 -11.21 -6.27 -19.41
CA MET A 24 -9.87 -5.72 -19.72
C MET A 24 -9.46 -4.55 -18.81
N VAL A 25 -10.38 -3.61 -18.55
CA VAL A 25 -10.11 -2.44 -17.71
C VAL A 25 -9.83 -2.83 -16.25
N ASN A 26 -10.52 -3.85 -15.71
CA ASN A 26 -10.25 -4.35 -14.36
C ASN A 26 -8.84 -4.96 -14.28
N ARG A 27 -8.41 -5.72 -15.29
CA ARG A 27 -7.05 -6.28 -15.34
C ARG A 27 -5.97 -5.20 -15.46
N ILE A 28 -6.22 -4.14 -16.23
CA ILE A 28 -5.32 -2.98 -16.30
C ILE A 28 -5.24 -2.30 -14.93
N ALA A 29 -6.37 -2.13 -14.24
CA ALA A 29 -6.39 -1.58 -12.88
C ALA A 29 -5.58 -2.45 -11.90
N ASP A 30 -5.70 -3.78 -11.96
CA ASP A 30 -4.91 -4.69 -11.13
C ASP A 30 -3.42 -4.58 -11.42
N ALA A 31 -3.03 -4.54 -12.70
CA ALA A 31 -1.64 -4.38 -13.11
C ALA A 31 -1.07 -3.03 -12.65
N MET A 32 -1.85 -1.96 -12.73
CA MET A 32 -1.43 -0.64 -12.26
C MET A 32 -1.31 -0.58 -10.73
N GLU A 33 -2.26 -1.17 -9.98
CA GLU A 33 -2.13 -1.31 -8.53
C GLU A 33 -0.85 -2.06 -8.14
N LEU A 34 -0.49 -3.12 -8.88
CA LEU A 34 0.76 -3.86 -8.66
C LEU A 34 1.99 -3.02 -8.97
N GLU A 35 2.01 -2.25 -10.07
CA GLU A 35 3.14 -1.39 -10.41
C GLU A 35 3.34 -0.27 -9.38
N ILE A 36 2.25 0.31 -8.85
CA ILE A 36 2.30 1.28 -7.76
C ILE A 36 2.97 0.66 -6.52
N LEU A 37 2.56 -0.56 -6.13
CA LEU A 37 3.19 -1.27 -5.01
C LEU A 37 4.65 -1.64 -5.28
N ALA A 38 5.00 -1.99 -6.51
CA ALA A 38 6.39 -2.24 -6.91
C ALA A 38 7.25 -0.96 -6.84
N GLY A 39 6.68 0.19 -7.22
CA GLY A 39 7.27 1.51 -7.00
C GLY A 39 7.56 1.77 -5.52
N ALA A 40 6.54 1.63 -4.67
CA ALA A 40 6.67 1.79 -3.22
C ALA A 40 7.75 0.89 -2.62
N LEU A 41 7.82 -0.37 -3.05
CA LEU A 41 8.85 -1.31 -2.59
C LEU A 41 10.27 -0.89 -3.02
N ARG A 42 10.44 -0.35 -4.23
CA ARG A 42 11.72 0.19 -4.70
C ARG A 42 12.17 1.38 -3.86
N ASP A 43 11.26 2.28 -3.53
CA ASP A 43 11.54 3.44 -2.69
C ASP A 43 11.91 3.03 -1.25
N ALA A 44 11.19 2.05 -0.69
CA ALA A 44 11.50 1.49 0.62
C ALA A 44 12.89 0.81 0.65
N ARG A 45 13.23 0.02 -0.37
CA ARG A 45 14.56 -0.60 -0.48
C ARG A 45 15.67 0.43 -0.59
N ARG A 46 15.49 1.48 -1.40
CA ARG A 46 16.47 2.55 -1.54
C ARG A 46 16.69 3.30 -0.22
N ALA A 47 15.61 3.54 0.52
CA ALA A 47 15.66 4.13 1.85
C ALA A 47 16.45 3.24 2.84
N GLU A 48 16.22 1.94 2.81
CA GLU A 48 16.92 0.95 3.64
C GLU A 48 18.41 0.88 3.31
N ASP A 49 18.76 0.83 2.02
CA ASP A 49 20.15 0.79 1.55
C ASP A 49 20.92 2.04 1.97
N LEU A 50 20.34 3.23 1.79
CA LEU A 50 20.98 4.48 2.20
C LEU A 50 21.08 4.61 3.73
N GLY A 51 20.08 4.12 4.47
CA GLY A 51 20.09 4.10 5.94
C GLY A 51 21.23 3.26 6.54
N ARG A 52 21.79 2.31 5.78
CA ARG A 52 22.95 1.49 6.19
C ARG A 52 24.30 2.14 5.87
N VAL A 53 24.34 3.19 5.07
CA VAL A 53 25.60 3.83 4.67
C VAL A 53 26.17 4.61 5.86
N ALA A 54 27.31 4.14 6.38
CA ALA A 54 28.04 4.87 7.40
C ALA A 54 28.50 6.24 6.87
N GLY A 55 28.18 7.30 7.59
CA GLY A 55 28.53 8.67 7.20
C GLY A 55 27.52 9.36 6.28
N ALA A 56 26.33 8.77 6.06
CA ALA A 56 25.24 9.46 5.36
C ALA A 56 24.94 10.82 6.01
N SER A 57 24.85 11.84 5.18
CA SER A 57 24.59 13.21 5.57
C SER A 57 23.12 13.43 5.97
N VAL A 58 22.87 14.52 6.70
CA VAL A 58 21.51 14.95 7.03
C VAL A 58 20.66 15.20 5.78
N ALA A 59 21.28 15.69 4.69
CA ALA A 59 20.57 15.91 3.43
C ALA A 59 20.10 14.59 2.80
N GLU A 60 20.94 13.55 2.83
CA GLU A 60 20.59 12.20 2.39
C GLU A 60 19.46 11.60 3.22
N PHE A 61 19.48 11.78 4.55
CA PHE A 61 18.38 11.33 5.41
C PHE A 61 17.04 12.02 5.13
N ARG A 62 17.04 13.31 4.76
CA ARG A 62 15.80 13.98 4.34
C ARG A 62 15.22 13.37 3.06
N THR A 63 16.09 12.97 2.13
CA THR A 63 15.70 12.25 0.91
C THR A 63 15.13 10.87 1.24
N VAL A 64 15.74 10.13 2.18
CA VAL A 64 15.21 8.84 2.68
C VAL A 64 13.79 8.99 3.21
N VAL A 65 13.56 9.99 4.06
CA VAL A 65 12.22 10.26 4.62
C VAL A 65 11.21 10.59 3.52
N ALA A 66 11.62 11.32 2.48
CA ALA A 66 10.77 11.60 1.34
C ALA A 66 10.39 10.31 0.59
N TRP A 67 11.35 9.43 0.28
CA TRP A 67 11.05 8.13 -0.36
C TRP A 67 10.12 7.25 0.48
N LEU A 68 10.34 7.17 1.80
CA LEU A 68 9.45 6.42 2.68
C LEU A 68 8.03 7.02 2.69
N ALA A 69 7.91 8.34 2.75
CA ALA A 69 6.62 9.00 2.69
C ALA A 69 5.90 8.76 1.35
N HIS A 70 6.63 8.68 0.24
CA HIS A 70 6.09 8.30 -1.07
C HIS A 70 5.59 6.85 -1.07
N ALA A 71 6.44 5.91 -0.64
CA ALA A 71 6.10 4.49 -0.56
C ALA A 71 4.86 4.22 0.30
N VAL A 72 4.76 4.88 1.46
CA VAL A 72 3.60 4.74 2.36
C VAL A 72 2.33 5.30 1.71
N ARG A 73 2.40 6.46 1.06
CA ARG A 73 1.23 7.03 0.36
C ARG A 73 0.72 6.10 -0.74
N ASP A 74 1.62 5.55 -1.54
CA ASP A 74 1.29 4.62 -2.61
C ASP A 74 0.64 3.33 -2.07
N ALA A 75 1.21 2.75 -1.01
CA ALA A 75 0.65 1.58 -0.35
C ALA A 75 -0.74 1.85 0.25
N VAL A 76 -0.91 2.99 0.93
CA VAL A 76 -2.22 3.41 1.49
C VAL A 76 -3.24 3.64 0.38
N ASN A 77 -2.87 4.31 -0.72
CA ASN A 77 -3.76 4.55 -1.85
C ASN A 77 -4.29 3.24 -2.46
N VAL A 78 -3.41 2.27 -2.67
CA VAL A 78 -3.80 0.93 -3.14
C VAL A 78 -4.68 0.24 -2.10
N ALA A 79 -4.32 0.28 -0.82
CA ALA A 79 -5.14 -0.32 0.24
C ALA A 79 -6.57 0.25 0.28
N VAL A 80 -6.73 1.57 0.13
CA VAL A 80 -8.05 2.22 0.03
C VAL A 80 -8.81 1.74 -1.22
N LEU A 81 -8.17 1.73 -2.39
CA LEU A 81 -8.77 1.21 -3.63
C LEU A 81 -9.24 -0.25 -3.50
N ARG A 82 -8.50 -1.08 -2.76
CA ARG A 82 -8.87 -2.47 -2.49
C ARG A 82 -9.98 -2.58 -1.46
N GLY A 83 -9.94 -1.76 -0.41
CA GLY A 83 -10.96 -1.69 0.64
C GLY A 83 -12.34 -1.34 0.10
N GLU A 84 -12.43 -0.36 -0.80
CA GLU A 84 -13.70 0.03 -1.46
C GLU A 84 -14.40 -1.13 -2.20
N ARG A 85 -13.66 -2.17 -2.59
CA ARG A 85 -14.23 -3.36 -3.24
C ARG A 85 -14.86 -4.33 -2.24
N LEU A 86 -14.48 -4.26 -0.97
CA LEU A 86 -14.97 -5.12 0.10
C LEU A 86 -16.32 -4.64 0.64
N ASP A 87 -16.56 -3.33 0.67
CA ASP A 87 -17.82 -2.74 1.13
C ASP A 87 -19.05 -3.12 0.28
N GLY A 88 -18.82 -3.70 -0.92
CA GLY A 88 -19.84 -4.25 -1.79
C GLY A 88 -20.11 -5.76 -1.62
N ILE A 89 -19.35 -6.45 -0.75
CA ILE A 89 -19.55 -7.86 -0.42
C ILE A 89 -20.37 -7.92 0.87
N PRO A 90 -21.52 -8.63 0.92
CA PRO A 90 -22.16 -8.93 2.19
C PRO A 90 -21.16 -9.70 3.06
N VAL A 91 -20.69 -9.06 4.13
CA VAL A 91 -19.92 -9.73 5.17
C VAL A 91 -20.85 -10.66 5.94
N ASP A 92 -21.06 -11.87 5.42
CA ASP A 92 -21.60 -12.97 6.21
C ASP A 92 -20.51 -13.45 7.18
N GLY A 93 -20.35 -12.71 8.29
CA GLY A 93 -19.51 -13.09 9.41
C GLY A 93 -18.69 -11.93 10.01
N PRO A 94 -18.35 -12.01 11.31
CA PRO A 94 -17.50 -11.01 11.95
C PRO A 94 -16.12 -11.00 11.28
N ILE A 95 -15.68 -9.81 10.85
CA ILE A 95 -14.30 -9.56 10.46
C ILE A 95 -13.44 -9.71 11.72
N VAL A 96 -12.79 -10.87 11.88
CA VAL A 96 -11.74 -11.06 12.86
C VAL A 96 -10.43 -10.60 12.20
N VAL A 97 -9.99 -9.37 12.49
CA VAL A 97 -8.64 -8.91 12.13
C VAL A 97 -7.67 -9.46 13.17
N GLU A 98 -7.40 -10.76 13.11
CA GLU A 98 -6.29 -11.35 13.87
C GLU A 98 -4.97 -10.96 13.19
N GLY A 99 -4.11 -10.24 13.92
CA GLY A 99 -2.68 -10.12 13.57
C GLY A 99 -2.10 -8.74 13.32
N LEU A 100 -2.87 -7.63 13.39
CA LEU A 100 -2.30 -6.29 13.20
C LEU A 100 -2.17 -5.42 14.46
N VAL A 101 -2.45 -5.99 15.64
CA VAL A 101 -2.13 -5.36 16.93
C VAL A 101 -0.89 -6.03 17.51
N GLY A 102 0.24 -5.36 17.35
CA GLY A 102 1.44 -5.48 18.19
C GLY A 102 1.82 -6.88 18.64
N GLN A 103 2.63 -7.58 17.85
CA GLN A 103 3.65 -8.40 18.49
C GLN A 103 4.59 -7.45 19.22
N SER A 104 4.38 -7.39 20.53
CA SER A 104 5.04 -6.50 21.48
C SER A 104 6.57 -6.57 21.32
N VAL A 105 7.21 -5.40 21.22
CA VAL A 105 8.67 -5.23 21.26
C VAL A 105 9.28 -5.93 22.49
N GLN A 106 8.48 -6.13 23.54
CA GLN A 106 8.88 -6.84 24.76
C GLN A 106 9.28 -8.30 24.52
N ALA A 107 8.61 -9.02 23.60
CA ALA A 107 8.92 -10.43 23.32
C ALA A 107 10.27 -10.63 22.61
N MET A 108 10.82 -9.58 22.01
CA MET A 108 12.13 -9.62 21.34
C MET A 108 13.29 -9.31 22.29
N LEU A 109 13.03 -8.72 23.47
CA LEU A 109 14.04 -8.40 24.47
C LEU A 109 14.24 -9.51 25.50
N ASP A 110 13.21 -10.32 25.75
CA ASP A 110 13.24 -11.40 26.75
C ASP A 110 13.88 -12.71 26.22
N GLY A 111 14.38 -12.72 24.98
CA GLY A 111 14.96 -13.89 24.30
C GLY A 111 16.49 -14.00 24.31
N THR A 112 17.17 -13.25 25.20
CA THR A 112 18.64 -13.33 25.34
C THR A 112 18.98 -13.78 26.75
N ASP A 113 18.94 -15.09 26.96
CA ASP A 113 19.68 -15.81 28.01
C ASP A 113 20.34 -17.04 27.40
#